data_AF-A0A376NS15-F1
#
_entry.id   AF-A0A376NS15-F1
#
_cell.length_a   1.000
_cell.length_b   1.000
_cell.length_c   1.000
_cell.angle_alpha   90.00
_cell.angle_beta   90.00
_cell.angle_gamma   90.00
#
_symmetry.space_group_name_H-M   'P 1'
#
loop_
_entity.id
_entity.type
_entity.pdbx_description
1 polymer ?
#
loop_
_entity_poly.entity_id
_entity_poly.type
_entity_poly.pdbx_seq_one_letter_code
_entity_poly.pdbx_strand_id
1 'polypeptide(L)' 'MFLKQDTFNYEKQSVVLSELSGLQRIEYLTFVQQRTAKFDAQEGELPEAERQIAFSAYGNGYQCLAGFPLTVEC' A
#
# COMPACT_ATOMS: atom_id res chain seq x y z
N MET A 1 2.99 -24.31 -10.23
CA MET A 1 3.78 -23.60 -9.22
C MET A 1 2.80 -22.92 -8.28
N PHE A 2 2.85 -23.23 -6.98
CA PHE A 2 1.94 -22.65 -5.97
C PHE A 2 2.61 -21.45 -5.30
N LEU A 3 1.85 -20.39 -5.03
CA LEU A 3 2.30 -19.24 -4.25
C LEU A 3 2.45 -19.66 -2.79
N LYS A 4 3.49 -19.19 -2.11
CA LYS A 4 3.72 -19.52 -0.70
C LYS A 4 2.58 -18.96 0.14
N GLN A 5 2.17 -19.71 1.16
CA GLN A 5 1.20 -19.26 2.14
C GLN A 5 1.83 -19.27 3.53
N ASP A 6 1.39 -18.35 4.39
CA ASP A 6 1.77 -18.26 5.78
C ASP A 6 0.55 -17.88 6.64
N THR A 7 0.54 -18.26 7.90
CA THR A 7 -0.56 -17.94 8.82
C THR A 7 -0.14 -16.82 9.74
N PHE A 8 -0.76 -15.66 9.57
CA PHE A 8 -0.58 -14.51 10.44
C PHE A 8 -1.58 -14.58 11.59
N ASN A 9 -1.08 -14.66 12.82
CA ASN A 9 -1.90 -14.67 14.03
C ASN A 9 -1.83 -13.30 14.69
N TYR A 10 -2.98 -12.68 14.91
CA TYR A 10 -3.12 -11.43 15.64
C TYR A 10 -4.25 -11.54 16.65
N GLU A 11 -3.91 -11.41 17.93
CA GLU A 11 -4.82 -11.63 19.06
C GLU A 11 -5.58 -12.96 18.97
N LYS A 12 -6.91 -12.90 18.76
CA LYS A 12 -7.80 -14.06 18.65
C LYS A 12 -8.11 -14.43 17.20
N GLN A 13 -7.44 -13.80 16.23
CA GLN A 13 -7.67 -13.98 14.80
C GLN A 13 -6.45 -14.57 14.12
N SER A 14 -6.71 -15.44 13.15
CA SER A 14 -5.70 -16.05 12.28
C SER A 14 -6.12 -15.81 10.84
N VAL A 15 -5.22 -15.23 10.04
CA VAL A 15 -5.45 -14.97 8.62
C VAL A 15 -4.37 -15.66 7.81
N VAL A 16 -4.76 -16.34 6.74
CA VAL A 16 -3.81 -16.93 5.80
C VAL A 16 -3.36 -15.86 4.81
N LEU A 17 -2.09 -15.50 4.88
CA LEU A 17 -1.42 -14.66 3.91
C LEU A 17 -0.92 -15.52 2.75
N SER A 18 -1.11 -15.04 1.53
CA SER A 18 -0.53 -15.66 0.33
C SER A 18 0.45 -14.69 -0.28
N GLU A 19 1.57 -15.20 -0.80
CA GLU A 19 2.47 -14.42 -1.63
C GLU A 19 1.71 -13.87 -2.83
N LEU A 20 2.00 -12.62 -3.17
CA LEU A 20 1.45 -12.00 -4.36
C LEU A 20 1.99 -12.70 -5.60
N SER A 21 1.09 -12.99 -6.54
CA SER A 21 1.46 -13.42 -7.89
C SER A 21 2.30 -12.35 -8.59
N GLY A 22 3.01 -12.73 -9.66
CA GLY A 22 3.80 -11.78 -10.44
C GLY A 22 2.97 -10.59 -10.95
N LEU A 23 1.74 -10.85 -11.40
CA LEU A 23 0.84 -9.79 -11.87
C LEU A 23 0.40 -8.86 -10.73
N GLN A 24 0.00 -9.42 -9.58
CA GLN A 24 -0.38 -8.65 -8.41
C GLN A 24 0.77 -7.80 -7.85
N ARG A 25 2.03 -8.27 -7.99
CA ARG A 25 3.22 -7.47 -7.63
C ARG A 25 3.37 -6.27 -8.56
N ILE A 26 3.19 -6.46 -9.87
CA ILE A 26 3.25 -5.36 -10.85
C ILE A 26 2.17 -4.32 -10.57
N GLU A 27 0.95 -4.77 -10.26
CA GLU A 27 -0.16 -3.88 -9.88
C GLU A 27 0.15 -3.11 -8.60
N TYR A 28 0.66 -3.78 -7.56
CA TYR A 28 1.04 -3.14 -6.32
C TYR A 28 2.16 -2.10 -6.52
N LEU A 29 3.19 -2.43 -7.29
CA LEU A 29 4.29 -1.51 -7.59
C LEU A 29 3.80 -0.29 -8.39
N THR A 30 2.87 -0.49 -9.33
CA THR A 30 2.25 0.59 -10.09
C THR A 30 1.45 1.52 -9.16
N PHE A 31 0.68 0.95 -8.23
CA PHE A 31 -0.06 1.71 -7.22
C PHE A 31 0.88 2.54 -6.33
N VAL A 32 1.96 1.94 -5.82
CA VAL A 32 2.96 2.65 -5.00
C VAL A 32 3.59 3.79 -5.80
N GLN A 33 4.04 3.51 -7.02
CA GLN A 33 4.66 4.52 -7.88
C GLN A 33 3.74 5.72 -8.15
N GLN A 34 2.46 5.47 -8.46
CA GLN A 34 1.48 6.53 -8.67
C GLN A 34 1.25 7.37 -7.41
N ARG A 35 1.17 6.74 -6.23
CA ARG A 35 1.01 7.47 -4.97
C ARG A 35 2.25 8.30 -4.63
N THR A 36 3.44 7.75 -4.84
CA THR A 36 4.70 8.46 -4.64
C THR A 36 4.78 9.66 -5.57
N ALA A 37 4.50 9.49 -6.86
CA ALA A 37 4.47 10.61 -7.82
C ALA A 37 3.45 11.70 -7.43
N LYS A 38 2.26 11.32 -6.95
CA LYS A 38 1.25 12.27 -6.44
C LYS A 38 1.69 13.02 -5.19
N PHE A 39 2.45 12.36 -4.32
CA PHE A 39 2.99 12.99 -3.11
C PHE A 39 4.17 13.90 -3.45
N ASP A 40 5.08 13.47 -4.31
CA ASP A 40 6.24 14.25 -4.76
C ASP A 40 5.82 15.50 -5.54
N ALA A 41 4.68 15.45 -6.25
CA ALA A 41 4.10 16.59 -6.94
C ALA A 41 3.38 17.58 -5.99
N GLN A 42 3.12 17.23 -4.73
CA GLN A 42 2.62 18.18 -3.74
C GLN A 42 3.80 19.06 -3.31
N GLU A 43 3.89 20.25 -3.87
CA GLU A 43 4.93 21.21 -3.50
C GLU A 43 4.77 21.62 -2.02
N GLY A 44 5.76 21.26 -1.22
CA GLY A 44 5.97 21.77 0.12
C GLY A 44 7.46 21.67 0.43
N GLU A 45 8.07 22.78 0.86
CA GLU A 45 9.47 22.86 1.34
C GLU A 45 9.65 22.15 2.68
N LEU A 46 9.10 20.94 2.83
CA LEU A 46 9.32 20.15 4.03
C LEU A 46 10.73 19.55 3.97
N PRO A 47 11.53 19.69 5.05
CA PRO A 47 12.77 18.95 5.23
C PRO A 47 12.53 17.45 4.95
N GLU A 48 13.53 16.76 4.40
CA GLU A 48 13.39 15.36 3.97
C GLU A 48 12.87 14.43 5.07
N ALA A 49 13.29 14.65 6.33
CA ALA A 49 12.81 13.91 7.48
C ALA A 49 11.30 14.10 7.74
N GLU A 50 10.79 15.30 7.52
CA GLU A 50 9.37 15.64 7.68
C GLU A 50 8.54 15.10 6.51
N ARG A 51 9.13 15.00 5.30
CA ARG A 51 8.47 14.36 4.14
C ARG A 51 8.24 12.86 4.33
N GLN A 52 9.16 12.14 4.98
CA GLN A 52 8.97 10.70 5.25
C GLN A 52 7.83 10.45 6.27
N ILE A 53 7.73 11.31 7.28
CA ILE A 53 6.63 11.29 8.26
C ILE A 53 5.32 11.66 7.56
N ALA A 54 5.32 12.69 6.71
CA ALA A 54 4.15 13.11 5.95
C ALA A 54 3.69 12.07 4.93
N PHE A 55 4.60 11.37 4.24
CA PHE A 55 4.26 10.26 3.35
C PHE A 55 3.64 9.08 4.13
N SER A 56 4.21 8.76 5.29
CA SER A 56 3.66 7.71 6.17
C SER A 56 2.28 8.09 6.70
N ALA A 57 2.04 9.37 7.03
CA ALA A 57 0.74 9.87 7.42
C ALA A 57 -0.26 9.94 6.25
N TYR A 58 0.19 10.28 5.04
CA TYR A 58 -0.60 10.21 3.80
C TYR A 58 -1.05 8.78 3.50
N GLY A 59 -0.21 7.79 3.86
CA GLY A 59 -0.55 6.37 3.84
C GLY A 59 -1.62 5.95 4.86
N ASN A 60 -1.73 6.65 5.99
CA ASN A 60 -2.60 6.34 7.13
C ASN A 60 -3.85 7.26 7.24
N GLY A 61 -3.99 8.27 6.37
CA GLY A 61 -5.16 9.14 6.32
C GLY A 61 -6.36 8.39 5.74
N TYR A 62 -7.38 8.17 6.58
CA TYR A 62 -8.68 7.61 6.22
C TYR A 62 -9.26 8.25 4.95
N GLN A 63 -9.19 7.55 3.81
CA GLN A 63 -10.24 7.51 2.76
C GLN A 63 -9.84 6.48 1.68
N CYS A 64 -10.82 5.66 1.25
CA CYS A 64 -10.79 4.65 0.19
C CYS A 64 -10.21 3.26 0.59
N LEU A 65 -11.15 2.37 0.92
CA LEU A 65 -10.96 0.96 1.23
C LEU A 65 -10.49 0.20 -0.03
N ALA A 66 -9.40 -0.56 0.10
CA ALA A 66 -8.92 -1.44 -0.97
C ALA A 66 -9.88 -2.63 -1.15
N GLY A 67 -10.83 -2.52 -2.07
CA GLY A 67 -11.60 -3.63 -2.62
C GLY A 67 -10.84 -4.30 -3.76
N PHE A 68 -10.86 -5.63 -3.79
CA PHE A 68 -10.26 -6.42 -4.87
C PHE A 68 -11.14 -6.37 -6.14
N PRO A 69 -10.59 -6.24 -7.37
CA PRO A 69 -9.19 -6.12 -7.73
C PRO A 69 -8.87 -4.66 -8.11
N LEU A 70 -8.44 -3.86 -7.13
CA LEU A 70 -7.85 -2.53 -7.35
C LEU A 70 -8.70 -1.54 -8.18
N THR A 71 -10.02 -1.62 -8.12
CA THR A 71 -10.87 -0.51 -8.55
C THR A 71 -10.79 0.57 -7.48
N VAL A 72 -10.10 1.67 -7.79
CA VAL A 72 -10.14 2.89 -6.99
C VAL A 72 -11.48 3.56 -7.27
N GLU A 73 -12.49 3.22 -6.48
CA GLU A 73 -13.75 3.98 -6.46
C GLU A 73 -13.68 5.04 -5.35
N CYS A 74 -13.93 6.29 -5.75
CA CYS A 74 -14.06 7.45 -4.88
C CYS A 74 -15.48 7.51 -4.29
#